data_AF-A0A2S7JIJ2-F1
#
_entry.id   AF-A0A2S7JIJ2-F1
#
_cell.length_a   1.000
_cell.length_b   1.000
_cell.length_c   1.000
_cell.angle_alpha   90.00
_cell.angle_beta   90.00
_cell.angle_gamma   90.00
#
_symmetry.space_group_name_H-M   'P 1'
#
loop_
_entity.id
_entity.type
_entity.pdbx_description
1 polymer ?
#
loop_
_entity_poly.entity_id
_entity_poly.type
_entity_poly.pdbx_seq_one_letter_code
_entity_poly.pdbx_strand_id
1 'polypeptide(L)'
;MEEGMSIKGSITLVLAKPTGEVEVVHKDNIIVNGGFDFVADAIGNSGSRPGVMGWIAVGTGTTAAAATQTALVTEIKRNAATYAHTAGTKVFTFTASYAAGDATGALTEAGVFNAATAGIMFDRVVFPVVNKGVDDSLTAVFTFTMS
;
A
#
# COMPACT_ATOMS: atom_id res chain seq x y z
N MET A 1 13.70 -5.70 29.39
CA MET A 1 12.69 -5.22 28.43
C MET A 1 13.43 -5.03 27.13
N GLU A 2 12.96 -5.65 26.06
CA GLU A 2 13.54 -5.41 24.74
C GLU A 2 12.99 -4.06 24.28
N GLU A 3 13.79 -3.00 24.46
CA GLU A 3 13.51 -1.69 23.88
C GLU A 3 13.75 -1.81 22.37
N GLY A 4 12.66 -1.98 21.61
CA GLY A 4 12.71 -2.09 20.15
C GLY A 4 11.68 -1.17 19.51
N MET A 5 12.06 -0.51 18.41
CA MET A 5 11.12 0.16 17.52
C MET A 5 10.62 -0.84 16.50
N SER A 6 9.31 -0.96 16.37
CA SER A 6 8.65 -1.80 15.37
C SER A 6 7.75 -0.94 14.47
N ILE A 7 7.60 -1.34 13.21
CA ILE A 7 6.61 -0.79 12.28
C ILE A 7 5.76 -1.93 11.73
N LYS A 8 4.44 -1.79 11.86
CA LYS A 8 3.46 -2.75 11.33
C LYS A 8 2.53 -2.03 10.38
N GLY A 9 2.24 -2.62 9.24
CA GLY A 9 1.30 -2.07 8.28
C GLY A 9 0.09 -2.98 8.05
N SER A 10 -1.00 -2.39 7.62
CA SER A 10 -2.18 -3.09 7.13
C SER A 10 -2.84 -2.27 6.02
N ILE A 11 -3.62 -2.96 5.19
CA ILE A 11 -4.49 -2.34 4.20
C ILE A 11 -5.95 -2.52 4.61
N THR A 12 -6.75 -1.48 4.39
CA THR A 12 -8.20 -1.56 4.30
C THR A 12 -8.62 -1.15 2.89
N LEU A 13 -9.31 -2.06 2.21
CA LEU A 13 -9.93 -1.85 0.91
C LEU A 13 -11.44 -1.65 1.11
N VAL A 14 -12.00 -0.64 0.50
CA VAL A 14 -13.44 -0.36 0.50
C VAL A 14 -13.91 -0.30 -0.96
N LEU A 15 -14.56 -1.37 -1.42
CA LEU A 15 -15.16 -1.47 -2.75
C LEU A 15 -16.63 -1.05 -2.65
N ALA A 16 -17.02 -0.01 -3.38
CA ALA A 16 -18.39 0.46 -3.44
C ALA A 16 -18.97 0.23 -4.84
N LYS A 17 -20.10 -0.49 -4.89
CA LYS A 17 -20.83 -0.80 -6.11
C LYS A 17 -21.87 0.28 -6.42
N PRO A 18 -22.27 0.48 -7.68
CA PRO A 18 -23.35 1.40 -8.05
C PRO A 18 -24.70 1.09 -7.38
N THR A 19 -24.90 -0.17 -6.96
CA THR A 19 -26.10 -0.62 -6.23
C THR A 19 -26.17 -0.06 -4.79
N GLY A 20 -25.10 0.56 -4.29
CA GLY A 20 -24.96 1.00 -2.90
C GLY A 20 -24.38 -0.07 -1.97
N GLU A 21 -24.11 -1.27 -2.48
CA GLU A 21 -23.40 -2.32 -1.73
C GLU A 21 -21.93 -1.92 -1.52
N VAL A 22 -21.42 -2.21 -0.32
CA VAL A 22 -20.02 -1.95 0.05
C VAL A 22 -19.38 -3.22 0.58
N GLU A 23 -18.25 -3.60 -0.01
CA GLU A 23 -17.38 -4.68 0.47
C GLU A 23 -16.14 -4.08 1.12
N VAL A 24 -15.76 -4.61 2.28
CA VAL A 24 -14.58 -4.16 3.02
C VAL A 24 -13.64 -5.34 3.26
N VAL A 25 -12.38 -5.19 2.87
CA VAL A 25 -11.31 -6.16 3.14
C VAL A 25 -10.24 -5.51 3.98
N HIS A 26 -9.84 -6.18 5.05
CA HIS A 26 -8.74 -5.75 5.92
C HIS A 26 -7.66 -6.84 5.97
N LYS A 27 -6.39 -6.45 5.82
CA LYS A 27 -5.28 -7.40 5.83
C LYS A 27 -3.97 -6.79 6.28
N ASP A 28 -3.25 -7.47 7.16
CA ASP A 28 -1.88 -7.11 7.55
C ASP A 28 -0.91 -7.30 6.37
N ASN A 29 0.03 -6.37 6.24
CA ASN A 29 1.11 -6.43 5.26
C ASN A 29 2.44 -6.83 5.91
N ILE A 30 3.44 -7.09 5.07
CA ILE A 30 4.84 -7.11 5.51
C ILE A 30 5.54 -5.86 4.97
N ILE A 31 6.49 -5.35 5.73
CA ILE A 31 7.47 -4.39 5.22
C ILE A 31 8.56 -5.20 4.50
N VAL A 32 8.84 -4.84 3.25
CA VAL A 32 9.89 -5.50 2.46
C VAL A 32 11.26 -4.90 2.78
N ASN A 33 12.35 -5.57 2.40
CA ASN A 33 13.72 -5.13 2.68
C ASN A 33 13.94 -3.68 2.19
N GLY A 34 13.50 -3.37 0.96
CA GLY A 34 13.59 -2.01 0.41
C GLY A 34 12.78 -0.97 1.19
N GLY A 35 11.73 -1.39 1.91
CA GLY A 35 10.97 -0.51 2.81
C GLY A 35 11.77 -0.16 4.07
N PHE A 36 12.50 -1.11 4.65
CA PHE A 36 13.41 -0.84 5.77
C PHE A 36 14.59 0.06 5.34
N ASP A 37 15.17 -0.21 4.17
CA ASP A 37 16.22 0.63 3.59
C ASP A 37 15.70 2.07 3.37
N PHE A 38 14.47 2.20 2.84
CA PHE A 38 13.81 3.50 2.69
C PHE A 38 13.69 4.26 4.01
N VAL A 39 13.30 3.61 5.12
CA VAL A 39 13.22 4.26 6.44
C VAL A 39 14.59 4.79 6.86
N ALA A 40 15.63 3.98 6.76
CA ALA A 40 16.98 4.36 7.15
C ALA A 40 17.50 5.55 6.31
N ASP A 41 17.33 5.48 4.99
CA ASP A 41 17.76 6.53 4.07
C ASP A 41 16.94 7.82 4.23
N ALA A 42 15.63 7.71 4.43
CA ALA A 42 14.76 8.86 4.66
C ALA A 42 15.19 9.65 5.92
N ILE A 43 15.66 8.96 6.95
CA ILE A 43 16.14 9.58 8.19
C ILE A 43 17.55 10.16 7.99
N GLY A 44 18.52 9.35 7.57
CA GLY A 44 19.94 9.67 7.72
C GLY A 44 20.68 10.07 6.45
N ASN A 45 20.21 9.66 5.28
CA ASN A 45 20.99 9.77 4.04
C ASN A 45 20.70 11.10 3.32
N SER A 46 21.38 12.18 3.70
CA SER A 46 21.20 13.50 3.08
C SER A 46 21.69 13.59 1.64
N GLY A 47 22.62 12.73 1.21
CA GLY A 47 23.20 12.74 -0.13
C GLY A 47 22.31 12.09 -1.20
N SER A 48 21.50 11.11 -0.81
CA SER A 48 20.57 10.40 -1.71
C SER A 48 19.25 10.07 -1.03
N ARG A 49 18.69 11.01 -0.27
CA ARG A 49 17.40 10.83 0.41
C ARG A 49 16.32 10.46 -0.61
N PRO A 50 15.60 9.33 -0.44
CA PRO A 50 14.57 8.93 -1.38
C PRO A 50 13.39 9.91 -1.35
N GLY A 51 12.73 10.09 -2.50
CA GLY A 51 11.46 10.79 -2.57
C GLY A 51 10.40 10.11 -1.69
N VAL A 52 9.46 10.88 -1.17
CA VAL A 52 8.43 10.38 -0.25
C VAL A 52 7.55 9.29 -0.88
N MET A 53 7.06 8.37 -0.04
CA MET A 53 5.98 7.47 -0.43
C MET A 53 4.73 8.28 -0.78
N GLY A 54 4.04 7.89 -1.85
CA GLY A 54 2.93 8.69 -2.36
C GLY A 54 2.10 8.01 -3.44
N TRP A 55 2.24 6.70 -3.58
CA TRP A 55 1.56 5.92 -4.61
C TRP A 55 1.12 4.59 -4.01
N ILE A 56 -0.11 4.18 -4.29
CA ILE A 56 -0.56 2.82 -3.99
C ILE A 56 -0.72 2.09 -5.32
N ALA A 57 -0.16 0.89 -5.41
CA ALA A 57 -0.37 -0.01 -6.54
C ALA A 57 -1.33 -1.13 -6.15
N VAL A 58 -2.11 -1.60 -7.13
CA VAL A 58 -2.96 -2.79 -7.03
C VAL A 58 -2.72 -3.71 -8.22
N GLY A 59 -2.87 -5.02 -8.00
CA GLY A 59 -2.58 -6.03 -9.01
C GLY A 59 -3.32 -7.34 -8.80
N THR A 60 -3.04 -8.33 -9.65
CA THR A 60 -3.68 -9.66 -9.68
C THR A 60 -2.76 -10.82 -9.27
N GLY A 61 -1.52 -10.53 -8.93
CA GLY A 61 -0.55 -11.53 -8.51
C GLY A 61 -0.90 -12.20 -7.19
N THR A 62 -0.74 -13.53 -7.15
CA THR A 62 -1.13 -14.37 -6.01
C THR A 62 0.05 -14.97 -5.26
N THR A 63 1.28 -14.74 -5.71
CA THR A 63 2.49 -15.19 -5.01
C THR A 63 2.53 -14.57 -3.62
N ALA A 64 2.76 -15.39 -2.59
CA ALA A 64 2.86 -14.93 -1.22
C ALA A 64 3.85 -13.77 -1.07
N ALA A 65 3.50 -12.80 -0.22
CA ALA A 65 4.36 -11.67 0.06
C ALA A 65 5.68 -12.14 0.67
N ALA A 66 6.80 -11.66 0.13
CA ALA A 66 8.14 -12.01 0.57
C ALA A 66 9.00 -10.75 0.70
N ALA A 67 9.90 -10.75 1.69
CA ALA A 67 10.71 -9.59 2.05
C ALA A 67 11.64 -9.10 0.92
N THR A 68 12.00 -9.96 -0.04
CA THR A 68 12.90 -9.63 -1.16
C THR A 68 12.19 -9.04 -2.37
N GLN A 69 10.85 -8.97 -2.37
CA GLN A 69 10.11 -8.44 -3.50
C GLN A 69 10.31 -6.92 -3.60
N THR A 70 10.54 -6.46 -4.83
CA THR A 70 10.76 -5.04 -5.16
C THR A 70 9.62 -4.44 -5.98
N ALA A 71 8.67 -5.26 -6.42
CA ALA A 71 7.48 -4.87 -7.16
C ALA A 71 6.31 -5.81 -6.84
N LEU A 72 5.10 -5.40 -7.24
CA LEU A 72 3.98 -6.34 -7.35
C LEU A 72 4.28 -7.39 -8.43
N VAL A 73 3.66 -8.56 -8.30
CA VAL A 73 3.89 -9.67 -9.23
C VAL A 73 3.23 -9.40 -10.58
N THR A 74 1.98 -8.91 -10.54
CA THR A 74 1.19 -8.53 -11.70
C THR A 74 0.45 -7.23 -11.40
N GLU A 75 1.17 -6.11 -11.44
CA GLU A 75 0.58 -4.78 -11.27
C GLU A 75 -0.41 -4.46 -12.40
N ILE A 76 -1.60 -3.97 -12.05
CA ILE A 76 -2.57 -3.43 -13.02
C ILE A 76 -2.44 -1.92 -13.10
N LYS A 77 -2.38 -1.28 -11.92
CA LYS A 77 -2.47 0.17 -11.82
C LYS A 77 -1.80 0.66 -10.55
N ARG A 78 -1.36 1.91 -10.62
CA ARG A 78 -0.88 2.69 -9.49
C ARG A 78 -1.49 4.09 -9.53
N ASN A 79 -2.06 4.51 -8.41
CA ASN A 79 -2.63 5.84 -8.25
C ASN A 79 -1.90 6.64 -7.17
N ALA A 80 -1.89 7.96 -7.33
CA ALA A 80 -1.35 8.86 -6.33
C ALA A 80 -2.13 8.71 -5.02
N ALA A 81 -1.40 8.71 -3.91
CA ALA A 81 -1.94 8.53 -2.58
C ALA A 81 -1.76 9.79 -1.74
N THR A 82 -2.76 10.10 -0.93
CA THR A 82 -2.72 11.19 0.04
C THR A 82 -2.15 10.67 1.35
N TYR A 83 -1.07 11.29 1.82
CA TYR A 83 -0.50 11.05 3.14
C TYR A 83 -1.32 11.73 4.24
N ALA A 84 -1.48 11.06 5.38
CA ALA A 84 -1.99 11.69 6.60
C ALA A 84 -1.24 11.20 7.85
N HIS A 85 -1.01 12.12 8.79
CA HIS A 85 -0.44 11.85 10.10
C HIS A 85 -0.86 12.94 11.08
N THR A 86 -1.15 12.55 12.32
CA THR A 86 -1.42 13.48 13.41
C THR A 86 -0.19 13.61 14.28
N ALA A 87 0.32 14.84 14.45
CA ALA A 87 1.50 15.11 15.25
C ALA A 87 1.36 14.52 16.67
N GLY A 88 2.44 13.89 17.15
CA GLY A 88 2.47 13.23 18.47
C GLY A 88 1.84 11.84 18.52
N THR A 89 1.28 11.34 17.41
CA THR A 89 0.81 9.96 17.31
C THR A 89 1.88 9.05 16.72
N LYS A 90 1.65 7.73 16.78
CA LYS A 90 2.55 6.73 16.19
C LYS A 90 1.99 6.12 14.88
N VAL A 91 0.98 6.77 14.28
CA VAL A 91 0.24 6.21 13.14
C VAL A 91 0.29 7.17 11.96
N PHE A 92 0.50 6.66 10.76
CA PHE A 92 0.33 7.41 9.51
C PHE A 92 -0.37 6.55 8.47
N THR A 93 -0.99 7.20 7.48
CA THR A 93 -1.73 6.52 6.42
C THR A 93 -1.38 7.03 5.03
N PHE A 94 -1.62 6.19 4.03
CA PHE A 94 -1.71 6.56 2.63
C PHE A 94 -3.06 6.12 2.08
N THR A 95 -3.78 7.03 1.43
CA THR A 95 -5.09 6.74 0.85
C THR A 95 -5.09 7.02 -0.64
N ALA A 96 -5.50 6.05 -1.45
CA ALA A 96 -5.69 6.22 -2.90
C ALA A 96 -7.09 5.74 -3.30
N SER A 97 -7.68 6.44 -4.27
CA SER A 97 -8.97 6.08 -4.86
C SER A 97 -8.79 5.61 -6.29
N TYR A 98 -9.55 4.58 -6.66
CA TYR A 98 -9.65 4.03 -8.01
C TYR A 98 -11.11 4.15 -8.43
N ALA A 99 -11.39 5.12 -9.30
CA ALA A 99 -12.74 5.42 -9.76
C ALA A 99 -13.31 4.29 -10.65
N ALA A 100 -14.56 4.45 -11.06
CA ALA A 100 -15.13 3.64 -12.15
C ALA A 100 -14.22 3.71 -13.39
N GLY A 101 -14.00 2.56 -14.03
CA GLY A 101 -13.12 2.39 -15.18
C GLY A 101 -11.64 2.23 -14.84
N ASP A 102 -11.24 2.44 -13.58
CA ASP A 102 -9.85 2.33 -13.14
C ASP A 102 -9.59 1.05 -12.33
N ALA A 103 -8.42 0.46 -12.53
CA ALA A 103 -7.98 -0.79 -11.89
C ALA A 103 -9.04 -1.93 -11.89
N THR A 104 -9.83 -2.05 -12.94
CA THR A 104 -10.85 -3.10 -13.09
C THR A 104 -10.20 -4.49 -13.19
N GLY A 105 -10.69 -5.44 -12.39
CA GLY A 105 -10.19 -6.80 -12.38
C GLY A 105 -10.32 -7.51 -11.03
N ALA A 106 -9.81 -8.73 -10.98
CA ALA A 106 -9.72 -9.56 -9.78
C ALA A 106 -8.47 -9.18 -8.97
N LEU A 107 -8.58 -8.17 -8.11
CA LEU A 107 -7.47 -7.65 -7.33
C LEU A 107 -7.12 -8.59 -6.19
N THR A 108 -5.84 -8.89 -6.01
CA THR A 108 -5.34 -9.83 -4.98
C THR A 108 -4.06 -9.35 -4.31
N GLU A 109 -3.47 -8.27 -4.80
CA GLU A 109 -2.25 -7.69 -4.25
C GLU A 109 -2.24 -6.17 -4.24
N ALA A 110 -1.49 -5.61 -3.29
CA ALA A 110 -1.19 -4.18 -3.23
C ALA A 110 0.17 -3.92 -2.54
N GLY A 111 0.62 -2.68 -2.66
CA GLY A 111 1.79 -2.13 -1.96
C GLY A 111 1.91 -0.62 -2.16
N VAL A 112 2.61 0.05 -1.24
CA VAL A 112 2.93 1.49 -1.31
C VAL A 112 4.27 1.71 -2.00
N PHE A 113 4.35 2.72 -2.86
CA PHE A 113 5.53 3.10 -3.63
C PHE A 113 5.84 4.59 -3.52
N ASN A 114 7.09 4.96 -3.79
CA ASN A 114 7.54 6.36 -3.85
C ASN A 114 7.56 6.97 -5.26
N ALA A 115 7.07 6.25 -6.28
CA ALA A 115 7.03 6.73 -7.66
C ALA A 115 5.81 6.20 -8.41
N ALA A 116 5.39 6.93 -9.46
CA ALA A 116 4.27 6.55 -10.33
C ALA A 116 4.55 5.30 -11.17
N THR A 117 5.83 5.03 -11.45
CA THR A 117 6.34 3.82 -12.13
C THR A 117 7.70 3.47 -11.52
N ALA A 118 8.06 2.19 -11.50
CA ALA A 118 9.26 1.69 -10.81
C ALA A 118 9.32 2.18 -9.34
N GLY A 119 10.46 2.71 -8.89
CA GLY A 119 10.64 3.23 -7.53
C GLY A 119 10.86 2.15 -6.48
N ILE A 120 10.82 2.57 -5.22
CA ILE A 120 10.96 1.70 -4.04
C ILE A 120 9.57 1.29 -3.58
N MET A 121 9.36 -0.01 -3.39
CA MET A 121 8.18 -0.57 -2.73
C MET A 121 8.43 -0.60 -1.22
N PHE A 122 7.52 -0.03 -0.44
CA PHE A 122 7.63 0.01 1.02
C PHE A 122 7.17 -1.30 1.66
N ASP A 123 6.04 -1.82 1.20
CA ASP A 123 5.35 -2.93 1.80
C ASP A 123 4.68 -3.80 0.73
N ARG A 124 4.27 -5.00 1.14
CA ARG A 124 3.61 -5.96 0.26
C ARG A 124 2.51 -6.69 1.00
N VAL A 125 1.33 -6.79 0.36
CA VAL A 125 0.19 -7.54 0.89
C VAL A 125 -0.54 -8.34 -0.19
N VAL A 126 -0.78 -9.62 0.09
CA VAL A 126 -1.71 -10.46 -0.68
C VAL A 126 -2.96 -10.66 0.15
N PHE A 127 -4.12 -10.54 -0.49
CA PHE A 127 -5.43 -10.64 0.16
C PHE A 127 -6.40 -11.51 -0.67
N PRO A 128 -7.51 -11.99 -0.04
CA PRO A 128 -8.58 -12.65 -0.79
C PRO A 128 -9.09 -11.77 -1.93
N VAL A 129 -9.47 -12.38 -3.04
CA VAL A 129 -9.85 -11.65 -4.26
C VAL A 129 -10.92 -10.58 -4.01
N VAL A 130 -10.66 -9.37 -4.48
CA VAL A 130 -11.61 -8.25 -4.57
C VAL A 130 -11.92 -8.05 -6.04
N ASN A 131 -13.12 -8.43 -6.47
CA ASN A 131 -13.54 -8.30 -7.86
C ASN A 131 -14.08 -6.88 -8.09
N LYS A 132 -13.23 -5.99 -8.62
CA LYS A 132 -13.64 -4.63 -8.97
C LYS A 132 -14.16 -4.61 -10.40
N GLY A 133 -15.47 -4.37 -10.56
CA GLY A 133 -16.12 -4.12 -11.83
C GLY A 133 -15.76 -2.76 -12.45
N VAL A 134 -16.20 -2.55 -13.69
CA VAL A 134 -15.95 -1.29 -14.42
C VAL A 134 -16.70 -0.11 -13.78
N ASP A 135 -17.90 -0.33 -13.25
CA ASP A 135 -18.71 0.75 -12.65
C ASP A 135 -18.44 0.92 -11.14
N ASP A 136 -17.65 0.04 -10.54
CA ASP A 136 -17.33 0.10 -9.12
C ASP A 136 -16.25 1.13 -8.82
N SER A 137 -16.22 1.62 -7.59
CA SER A 137 -15.11 2.42 -7.06
C SER A 137 -14.43 1.70 -5.91
N LEU A 138 -13.12 1.88 -5.78
CA LEU A 138 -12.33 1.29 -4.71
C LEU A 138 -11.52 2.38 -4.00
N THR A 139 -11.55 2.38 -2.68
CA THR A 139 -10.61 3.16 -1.86
C THR A 139 -9.66 2.20 -1.15
N ALA A 140 -8.37 2.42 -1.31
CA ALA A 140 -7.33 1.70 -0.60
C ALA A 140 -6.69 2.61 0.46
N VAL A 141 -6.68 2.17 1.71
CA VAL A 141 -6.06 2.86 2.83
C VAL A 141 -5.01 1.96 3.44
N PHE A 142 -3.74 2.31 3.27
CA PHE A 142 -2.66 1.70 4.05
C PHE A 142 -2.50 2.46 5.36
N THR A 143 -2.41 1.72 6.45
CA THR A 143 -2.16 2.26 7.80
C THR A 143 -0.88 1.64 8.35
N PHE A 144 0.04 2.48 8.82
CA PHE A 144 1.28 2.04 9.44
C PHE A 144 1.34 2.54 10.87
N THR A 145 1.64 1.64 11.79
CA THR A 145 1.75 1.90 13.22
C THR A 145 3.16 1.60 13.70
N MET A 146 3.76 2.57 14.39
CA MET A 146 5.02 2.43 15.09
C MET A 146 4.76 2.05 16.55
N SER A 147 5.49 1.08 17.11
CA SER A 147 5.40 0.73 18.53
C SER A 147 6.75 0.48 19.16
#